data_AF-G4Q484-F1
#
_entry.id   AF-G4Q484-F1
#
_cell.length_a   1.000
_cell.length_b   1.000
_cell.length_c   1.000
_cell.angle_alpha   90.00
_cell.angle_beta   90.00
_cell.angle_gamma   90.00
#
_symmetry.space_group_name_H-M   'P 1'
#
loop_
_entity.id
_entity.type
_entity.pdbx_description
1 polymer ?
#
loop_
_entity_poly.entity_id
_entity_poly.type
_entity_poly.pdbx_seq_one_letter_code
_entity_poly.pdbx_strand_id
1 'polypeptide(L)'
;MFYMIIMGILSLCVAIFAVQNAVSVEVSFLFWHFSMSLALIIIGSLLIGLVLSGLIALKVKAGHFMKERRLKGQIKALEEENAENRRKMGTVPHFKARPKASDAPQTDDDPIIKPFDPGK
;
A
#
# COMPACT_ATOMS: atom_id res chain seq x y z
N MET A 1 11.97 45.37 -12.30
CA MET A 1 10.83 46.33 -12.25
C MET A 1 9.50 45.62 -12.48
N PHE A 2 9.31 44.89 -13.58
CA PHE A 2 8.07 44.15 -13.87
C PHE A 2 7.64 43.17 -12.75
N TYR A 3 8.59 42.47 -12.12
CA TYR A 3 8.31 41.60 -10.97
C TYR A 3 7.67 42.33 -9.79
N MET A 4 8.14 43.54 -9.46
CA MET A 4 7.55 44.34 -8.38
C MET A 4 6.13 44.80 -8.72
N ILE A 5 5.89 45.12 -10.00
CA ILE A 5 4.55 45.50 -10.48
C ILE A 5 3.59 44.31 -10.39
N ILE A 6 4.01 43.12 -10.84
CA ILE A 6 3.21 41.89 -10.72
C ILE A 6 2.92 41.58 -9.25
N MET A 7 3.93 41.63 -8.38
CA MET A 7 3.74 41.36 -6.96
C MET A 7 2.86 42.41 -6.28
N GLY A 8 2.95 43.68 -6.69
CA GLY A 8 2.05 44.74 -6.22
C GLY A 8 0.60 44.49 -6.62
N ILE A 9 0.36 44.11 -7.88
CA ILE A 9 -0.97 43.75 -8.37
C ILE A 9 -1.50 42.52 -7.62
N LEU A 10 -0.69 41.48 -7.46
CA LEU A 10 -1.06 40.27 -6.74
C LEU A 10 -1.40 40.57 -5.27
N SER A 11 -0.58 41.39 -4.60
CA SER A 11 -0.83 41.84 -3.23
C SER A 11 -2.14 42.62 -3.12
N LEU A 12 -2.44 43.48 -4.10
CA LEU A 12 -3.70 44.22 -4.12
C LEU A 12 -4.90 43.28 -4.31
N CYS A 13 -4.79 42.28 -5.18
CA CYS A 13 -5.82 41.24 -5.35
C CYS A 13 -6.07 40.48 -4.03
N VAL A 14 -5.01 40.10 -3.31
CA VAL A 14 -5.13 39.43 -2.00
C VAL A 14 -5.80 40.33 -0.98
N ALA A 15 -5.45 41.63 -0.94
CA ALA A 15 -6.07 42.58 -0.03
C ALA A 15 -7.58 42.76 -0.30
N ILE A 16 -7.97 42.88 -1.58
CA ILE A 16 -9.38 42.97 -1.98
C ILE A 16 -10.13 41.68 -1.59
N PHE A 17 -9.54 40.52 -1.86
CA PHE A 17 -10.11 39.23 -1.45
C PHE A 17 -10.33 39.17 0.06
N ALA A 18 -9.36 39.61 0.86
CA ALA A 18 -9.47 39.63 2.31
C ALA A 18 -10.59 40.56 2.80
N VAL A 19 -10.72 41.76 2.23
CA VAL A 19 -11.78 42.72 2.59
C VAL A 19 -13.17 42.18 2.23
N GLN A 20 -13.33 41.60 1.04
CA GLN A 20 -14.60 41.01 0.61
C GLN A 20 -14.96 39.78 1.47
N ASN A 21 -13.97 38.98 1.86
CA ASN A 21 -14.15 37.83 2.74
C ASN A 21 -14.09 38.20 4.23
N ALA A 22 -14.05 39.47 4.61
CA ALA A 22 -14.18 39.93 5.99
C ALA A 22 -15.65 40.12 6.39
N VAL A 23 -16.57 40.14 5.42
CA VAL A 23 -18.01 40.18 5.68
C VAL A 23 -18.40 38.90 6.42
N SER A 24 -18.96 39.07 7.61
CA SER A 24 -19.42 37.95 8.43
C SER A 24 -20.72 37.40 7.85
N VAL A 25 -20.73 36.10 7.60
CA VAL A 25 -21.90 35.35 7.18
C VAL A 25 -22.42 34.60 8.39
N GLU A 26 -23.73 34.64 8.60
CA GLU A 26 -24.36 33.85 9.64
C GLU A 26 -24.45 32.39 9.20
N VAL A 27 -23.87 31.51 10.00
CA VAL A 27 -23.91 30.07 9.79
C VAL A 27 -24.77 29.46 10.88
N SER A 28 -25.81 28.75 10.44
CA SER A 28 -26.71 28.00 11.32
C SER A 28 -26.36 26.53 11.21
N PHE A 29 -25.90 25.94 12.31
CA PHE A 29 -25.59 24.51 12.42
C PHE A 29 -26.50 23.84 13.44
N LEU A 30 -27.58 23.23 12.95
CA LEU A 30 -28.60 22.51 13.71
C LEU A 30 -29.29 23.36 14.81
N PHE A 31 -28.64 23.60 15.95
CA PHE A 31 -29.10 24.45 17.05
C PHE A 31 -28.15 25.62 17.36
N TRP A 32 -26.99 25.69 16.69
CA TRP A 32 -26.00 26.76 16.89
C TRP A 32 -26.05 27.78 15.78
N HIS A 33 -26.00 29.05 16.16
CA HIS A 33 -25.91 30.18 15.25
C HIS A 33 -24.64 30.93 15.57
N PHE A 34 -23.78 31.11 14.58
CA PHE A 34 -22.54 31.86 14.73
C PHE A 34 -22.28 32.71 13.49
N SER A 35 -21.80 33.92 13.71
CA SER A 35 -21.43 34.85 12.62
C SER A 35 -19.92 34.83 12.47
N MET A 36 -19.43 34.31 11.36
CA MET A 36 -18.00 34.28 11.04
C MET A 36 -17.81 34.51 9.54
N SER A 37 -16.63 34.98 9.15
CA SER A 37 -16.36 35.21 7.74
C SER A 37 -16.14 33.88 6.99
N LEU A 38 -16.58 33.82 5.72
CA LEU A 38 -16.50 32.60 4.91
C LEU A 38 -15.05 32.08 4.78
N ALA A 39 -14.09 32.98 4.60
CA ALA A 39 -12.68 32.60 4.50
C ALA A 39 -12.16 31.92 5.78
N LEU A 40 -12.57 32.39 6.96
CA LEU A 40 -12.17 31.76 8.21
C LEU A 40 -12.74 30.35 8.36
N ILE A 41 -13.97 30.11 7.89
CA ILE A 41 -14.58 28.78 7.88
C ILE A 41 -13.82 27.82 6.97
N ILE A 42 -13.48 28.26 5.76
CA ILE A 42 -12.72 27.46 4.79
C ILE A 42 -11.32 27.15 5.32
N ILE A 43 -10.59 28.16 5.80
CA ILE A 43 -9.24 27.97 6.33
C ILE A 43 -9.28 27.07 7.57
N GLY A 44 -10.22 27.31 8.49
CA GLY A 44 -10.38 26.51 9.71
C GLY A 44 -10.68 25.05 9.40
N SER A 45 -11.64 24.77 8.52
CA SER A 45 -11.97 23.40 8.11
C SER A 45 -10.82 22.69 7.42
N LEU A 46 -10.09 23.37 6.53
CA LEU A 46 -8.90 22.83 5.87
C LEU A 46 -7.78 22.53 6.86
N LEU A 47 -7.52 23.43 7.81
CA LEU A 47 -6.51 23.22 8.85
C LEU A 47 -6.86 22.02 9.73
N ILE A 48 -8.11 21.90 10.16
CA ILE A 48 -8.58 20.76 10.95
C ILE A 48 -8.40 19.47 10.14
N GLY A 49 -8.80 19.46 8.85
CA GLY A 49 -8.61 18.31 7.96
C GLY A 49 -7.14 17.93 7.76
N LEU A 50 -6.24 18.91 7.59
CA LEU A 50 -4.81 18.71 7.47
C LEU A 50 -4.21 18.10 8.74
N VAL A 51 -4.58 18.62 9.91
CA VAL A 51 -4.11 18.09 11.19
C VAL A 51 -4.62 16.66 11.38
N LEU A 52 -5.91 16.41 11.13
CA LEU A 52 -6.51 15.09 11.32
C LEU A 52 -5.90 14.04 10.38
N SER A 53 -5.75 14.39 9.09
CA SER A 53 -5.09 13.52 8.11
C SER A 53 -3.61 13.27 8.47
N GLY A 54 -2.89 14.30 8.94
CA GLY A 54 -1.52 14.18 9.41
C GLY A 54 -1.39 13.21 10.60
N LEU A 55 -2.30 13.29 11.57
CA LEU A 55 -2.32 12.38 12.73
C LEU A 55 -2.61 10.93 12.33
N ILE A 56 -3.56 10.71 11.40
CA ILE A 56 -3.86 9.38 10.86
C ILE A 56 -2.64 8.82 10.12
N ALA A 57 -2.03 9.61 9.24
CA ALA A 57 -0.84 9.21 8.50
C ALA A 57 0.32 8.83 9.44
N LEU A 58 0.52 9.60 10.52
CA LEU A 58 1.55 9.30 11.51
C LEU A 58 1.30 7.99 12.26
N LYS A 59 0.05 7.74 12.68
CA LYS A 59 -0.32 6.47 13.34
C LYS A 59 -0.14 5.27 12.41
N VAL A 60 -0.56 5.39 11.15
CA VAL A 60 -0.38 4.33 10.14
C VAL A 60 1.11 4.05 9.95
N LYS A 61 1.93 5.08 9.74
CA LYS A 61 3.38 4.93 9.55
C LYS A 61 4.06 4.27 10.75
N ALA A 62 3.68 4.63 11.97
CA ALA A 62 4.17 3.98 13.18
C ALA A 62 3.84 2.48 13.21
N GLY A 63 2.60 2.12 12.86
CA GLY A 63 2.17 0.73 12.73
C GLY A 63 2.96 -0.07 11.70
N HIS A 64 3.23 0.52 10.53
CA HIS A 64 4.05 -0.11 9.49
C HIS A 64 5.49 -0.35 9.94
N PHE A 65 6.09 0.58 10.67
CA PHE A 65 7.47 0.45 11.13
C PHE A 65 7.67 -0.74 12.11
N MET A 66 6.70 -0.99 12.99
CA MET A 66 6.74 -2.16 13.88
C MET A 66 6.53 -3.47 13.10
N LYS A 67 5.63 -3.47 12.11
CA LYS A 67 5.44 -4.62 11.22
C LYS A 67 6.71 -4.93 10.43
N GLU A 68 7.37 -3.93 9.84
CA GLU A 68 8.63 -4.12 9.11
C GLU A 68 9.71 -4.79 9.95
N ARG A 69 9.87 -4.38 11.23
CA ARG A 69 10.81 -5.04 12.14
C ARG A 69 10.45 -6.50 12.41
N ARG A 70 9.16 -6.79 12.62
CA ARG A 70 8.68 -8.17 12.84
C ARG A 70 8.82 -9.04 11.59
N LEU A 71 8.59 -8.49 10.40
CA LEU A 71 8.78 -9.21 9.13
C LEU A 71 10.26 -9.53 8.89
N LYS A 72 11.17 -8.57 9.11
CA LYS A 72 12.62 -8.81 9.02
C LYS A 72 13.12 -9.86 10.00
N GLY A 73 12.59 -9.86 11.23
CA GLY A 73 12.91 -10.90 12.22
C GLY A 73 12.45 -12.29 11.80
N GLN A 74 11.24 -12.41 11.24
CA GLN A 74 10.73 -13.67 10.72
C GLN A 74 11.56 -14.18 9.55
N ILE A 75 11.95 -13.32 8.60
CA ILE A 75 12.80 -13.69 7.47
C ILE A 75 14.11 -14.31 7.97
N LYS A 76 14.76 -13.67 8.94
CA LYS A 76 16.04 -14.18 9.49
C LYS A 76 15.87 -15.54 10.17
N ALA A 77 14.81 -15.72 10.95
CA ALA A 77 14.53 -17.00 11.61
C ALA A 77 14.21 -18.11 10.60
N LEU A 78 13.42 -17.80 9.57
CA LEU A 78 13.09 -18.72 8.47
C LEU A 78 14.32 -19.09 7.62
N GLU A 79 15.26 -18.17 7.43
CA GLU A 79 16.54 -18.42 6.75
C GLU A 79 17.44 -19.35 7.58
N GLU A 80 17.56 -19.11 8.89
CA GLU A 80 18.32 -19.97 9.81
C GLU A 80 17.72 -21.38 9.87
N GLU A 81 16.39 -21.51 9.98
CA GLU A 81 15.70 -22.79 9.98
C GLU A 81 15.85 -23.53 8.64
N ASN A 82 15.78 -22.82 7.51
CA ASN A 82 16.06 -23.42 6.19
C ASN A 82 17.51 -23.89 6.07
N ALA A 83 18.47 -23.11 6.56
CA ALA A 83 19.88 -23.48 6.55
C ALA A 83 20.12 -24.72 7.43
N GLU A 84 19.48 -24.80 8.59
CA GLU A 84 19.55 -25.95 9.48
C GLU A 84 18.89 -27.20 8.88
N ASN A 85 17.69 -27.07 8.30
CA ASN A 85 17.02 -28.17 7.61
C ASN A 85 17.83 -28.67 6.41
N ARG A 86 18.47 -27.78 5.64
CA ARG A 86 19.40 -28.18 4.57
C ARG A 86 20.64 -28.91 5.10
N ARG A 87 21.17 -28.55 6.27
CA ARG A 87 22.26 -29.29 6.93
C ARG A 87 21.80 -30.69 7.38
N LYS A 88 20.60 -30.79 7.95
CA LYS A 88 19.99 -32.07 8.35
C LYS A 88 19.72 -32.96 7.12
N MET A 89 19.23 -32.39 6.01
CA MET A 89 19.04 -33.11 4.74
C MET A 89 20.35 -33.48 4.03
N GLY A 90 21.42 -32.68 4.17
CA GLY A 90 22.76 -32.99 3.68
C GLY A 90 23.46 -34.14 4.41
N THR A 91 22.90 -34.59 5.54
CA THR A 91 23.39 -35.75 6.32
C THR A 91 22.60 -37.03 6.03
N VAL A 92 21.56 -36.97 5.19
CA VAL A 92 20.94 -38.19 4.67
C VAL A 92 21.88 -38.73 3.60
N PRO A 93 22.48 -39.93 3.77
CA PRO A 93 23.25 -40.54 2.71
C PRO A 93 22.32 -40.59 1.50
N HIS A 94 22.80 -40.11 0.36
CA HIS A 94 22.13 -40.31 -0.91
C HIS A 94 22.03 -41.83 -1.13
N PHE A 95 20.97 -42.45 -0.60
CA PHE A 95 20.58 -43.80 -0.95
C PHE A 95 20.12 -43.68 -2.38
N LYS A 96 21.05 -43.88 -3.31
CA LYS A 96 20.72 -44.29 -4.66
C LYS A 96 19.97 -45.59 -4.50
N ALA A 97 18.65 -45.51 -4.35
CA ALA A 97 17.78 -46.61 -4.65
C ALA A 97 18.02 -46.90 -6.13
N ARG A 98 18.99 -47.79 -6.40
CA ARG A 98 19.05 -48.51 -7.66
C ARG A 98 17.67 -49.15 -7.78
N PRO A 99 16.85 -48.80 -8.78
CA PRO A 99 15.66 -49.57 -9.01
C PRO A 99 16.15 -50.98 -9.34
N LYS A 100 15.81 -51.98 -8.51
CA LYS A 100 15.94 -53.36 -8.93
C LYS A 100 15.03 -53.52 -10.14
N ALA A 101 15.62 -53.92 -11.26
CA ALA A 101 14.97 -54.14 -12.53
C ALA A 101 14.11 -55.42 -12.52
N SER A 102 13.25 -55.59 -11.51
CA SER A 102 12.36 -56.76 -11.39
C SER A 102 10.88 -56.42 -11.27
N ASP A 103 10.50 -55.16 -11.05
CA ASP A 103 9.08 -54.79 -10.86
C ASP A 103 8.72 -53.52 -11.66
N ALA A 104 9.06 -53.48 -12.95
CA ALA A 104 8.45 -52.51 -13.86
C ALA A 104 7.02 -52.98 -14.18
N PRO A 105 5.98 -52.13 -14.03
CA PRO A 105 4.67 -52.41 -14.59
C PRO A 105 4.85 -52.64 -16.09
N GLN A 106 4.40 -53.78 -16.60
CA GLN A 106 4.28 -53.96 -18.04
C GLN A 106 3.36 -52.86 -18.57
N THR A 107 3.91 -51.98 -19.40
CA THR A 107 3.12 -51.03 -20.18
C THR A 107 2.41 -51.85 -21.24
N ASP A 108 1.10 -51.99 -21.08
CA ASP A 108 0.21 -52.44 -22.14
C ASP A 108 0.25 -51.37 -23.22
N ASP A 109 1.11 -51.58 -24.23
CA ASP A 109 1.43 -50.64 -25.32
C ASP A 109 0.33 -50.57 -26.39
N ASP A 110 -0.89 -51.01 -26.07
CA ASP A 110 -2.04 -50.77 -26.93
C ASP A 110 -2.67 -49.40 -26.61
N PRO A 111 -2.71 -48.47 -27.59
CA PRO A 111 -3.31 -47.17 -27.38
C PRO A 111 -4.79 -47.34 -27.06
N ILE A 112 -5.21 -46.87 -25.87
CA ILE A 112 -6.61 -46.88 -25.39
C ILE A 112 -7.59 -46.28 -26.43
N ILE A 113 -7.09 -45.41 -27.31
CA ILE A 113 -7.88 -44.77 -28.35
C ILE A 113 -7.15 -44.91 -29.69
N LYS A 114 -7.81 -45.52 -30.68
CA LYS A 114 -7.29 -45.60 -32.04
C LYS A 114 -7.18 -44.19 -32.63
N PRO A 115 -6.08 -43.84 -33.33
CA PRO A 115 -5.99 -42.59 -34.07
C PRO A 115 -7.11 -42.51 -35.10
N PHE A 116 -7.74 -41.34 -35.19
CA PHE A 116 -8.72 -41.06 -36.24
C PHE A 116 -8.02 -41.02 -37.59
N ASP A 117 -8.40 -41.92 -38.50
CA ASP A 117 -7.91 -42.00 -39.87
C ASP A 117 -8.92 -41.30 -40.79
N PRO A 118 -8.63 -40.10 -41.32
CA PRO A 118 -9.54 -39.36 -42.20
C PRO A 118 -9.55 -39.89 -43.65
N GLY A 119 -8.91 -41.03 -43.92
CA GLY A 119 -8.68 -41.56 -45.27
C GLY A 119 -9.60 -42.69 -45.76
N LYS A 120 -10.72 -42.97 -45.09
CA LYS A 120 -11.76 -43.90 -45.56
C LYS A 120 -13.16 -43.32 -45.47
#